data_AF-A0A963EF15-F1
#
_entry.id   AF-A0A963EF15-F1
#
_cell.length_a   1.000
_cell.length_b   1.000
_cell.length_c   1.000
_cell.angle_alpha   90.00
_cell.angle_beta   90.00
_cell.angle_gamma   90.00
#
_symmetry.space_group_name_H-M   'P 1'
#
loop_
_entity.id
_entity.type
_entity.pdbx_description
1 polymer ?
#
loop_
_entity_poly.entity_id
_entity_poly.type
_entity_poly.pdbx_seq_one_letter_code
_entity_poly.pdbx_strand_id
1 'polypeptide(L)'
;RMPFSAIFEVTSGLRELDDSGRAAHPCIGTGRADLVVAGCAILDAIHSCWPVASLRVADRGVREGILNALMGLSLHQALLGTVGEFD
;
A
#
# COMPACT_ATOMS: atom_id res chain seq x y z
N ARG A 1 -3.90 11.25 5.52
CA ARG A 1 -2.61 11.30 4.78
C ARG A 1 -1.54 11.35 5.86
N MET A 2 -0.58 10.45 5.83
CA MET A 2 0.40 10.26 6.91
C MET A 2 1.76 10.80 6.45
N PRO A 3 2.45 11.62 7.27
CA PRO A 3 3.81 12.07 6.94
C PRO A 3 4.75 10.87 6.88
N PHE A 4 5.73 10.90 5.97
CA PHE A 4 6.66 9.78 5.82
C PHE A 4 7.50 9.55 7.09
N SER A 5 7.77 10.60 7.87
CA SER A 5 8.46 10.47 9.17
C SER A 5 7.74 9.54 10.14
N ALA A 6 6.41 9.67 10.27
CA ALA A 6 5.62 8.79 11.15
C ALA A 6 5.59 7.34 10.62
N ILE A 7 5.61 7.16 9.31
CA ILE A 7 5.71 5.81 8.69
C ILE A 7 7.07 5.20 9.01
N PHE A 8 8.14 5.98 8.87
CA PHE A 8 9.50 5.55 9.13
C PHE A 8 9.74 5.18 10.61
N GLU A 9 9.15 5.93 11.54
CA GLU A 9 9.18 5.62 12.97
C GLU A 9 8.56 4.24 13.24
N VAL A 10 7.39 3.96 12.66
CA VAL A 10 6.70 2.67 12.82
C VAL A 10 7.50 1.54 12.17
N THR A 11 7.97 1.70 10.93
CA THR A 11 8.73 0.64 10.25
C THR A 11 10.05 0.34 10.94
N SER A 12 10.71 1.36 11.51
CA SER A 12 11.93 1.18 12.31
C SER A 12 11.64 0.40 13.59
N GLY A 13 10.61 0.77 14.35
CA GLY A 13 10.23 0.03 15.56
C GLY A 13 9.88 -1.43 15.29
N LEU A 14 9.22 -1.72 14.16
CA LEU A 14 8.92 -3.11 13.78
C LEU A 14 10.17 -3.94 13.44
N ARG A 15 11.24 -3.31 12.96
CA ARG A 15 12.51 -4.01 12.66
C ARG A 15 13.31 -4.36 13.89
N GLU A 16 13.14 -3.60 14.97
CA GLU A 16 13.82 -3.83 16.25
C GLU A 16 13.21 -4.99 17.04
N LEU A 17 11.92 -5.29 16.81
CA LEU A 17 11.25 -6.45 17.38
C LEU A 17 11.83 -7.74 16.78
N ASP A 18 11.96 -8.78 17.60
CA ASP A 18 12.19 -10.14 17.13
C ASP A 18 10.90 -10.75 16.56
N ASP A 19 10.98 -11.98 16.05
CA ASP A 19 9.82 -12.62 15.42
C ASP A 19 8.65 -12.81 16.39
N SER A 20 8.93 -13.18 17.64
CA SER A 20 7.92 -13.33 18.69
C SER A 20 7.24 -12.00 19.00
N GLY A 21 8.00 -10.91 19.12
CA GLY A 21 7.50 -9.56 19.34
C GLY A 21 6.60 -9.09 18.20
N ARG A 22 6.98 -9.34 16.94
CA ARG A 22 6.14 -9.02 15.78
C ARG A 22 4.89 -9.89 15.72
N ALA A 23 4.99 -11.17 16.03
CA ALA A 23 3.86 -12.09 16.08
C ALA A 23 2.84 -11.70 17.17
N ALA A 24 3.30 -11.18 18.30
CA ALA A 24 2.46 -10.68 19.39
C ALA A 24 1.84 -9.31 19.10
N HIS A 25 2.33 -8.56 18.10
CA HIS A 25 1.79 -7.24 17.78
C HIS A 25 0.33 -7.34 17.32
N PRO A 26 -0.63 -6.61 17.93
CA PRO A 26 -2.07 -6.78 17.69
C PRO A 26 -2.50 -6.65 16.22
N CYS A 27 -1.79 -5.85 15.43
CA CYS A 27 -2.11 -5.61 14.03
C CYS A 27 -1.33 -6.49 13.03
N ILE A 28 -0.36 -7.30 13.47
CA ILE A 28 0.50 -8.11 12.59
C ILE A 28 0.10 -9.59 12.71
N GLY A 29 0.23 -10.17 13.91
CA GLY A 29 -0.06 -11.59 14.14
C GLY A 29 0.99 -12.53 13.54
N THR A 30 0.88 -13.81 13.87
CA THR A 30 1.87 -14.84 13.49
C THR A 30 2.05 -14.99 11.99
N GLY A 31 0.97 -14.99 11.20
CA GLY A 31 1.03 -15.22 9.75
C GLY A 31 1.68 -14.12 8.92
N ARG A 32 2.11 -13.01 9.53
CA ARG A 32 2.79 -11.89 8.86
C ARG A 32 4.09 -11.46 9.56
N ALA A 33 4.45 -12.10 10.68
CA ALA A 33 5.57 -11.71 11.52
C ALA A 33 6.92 -11.80 10.78
N ASP A 34 7.07 -12.82 9.94
CA ASP A 34 8.24 -13.07 9.09
C ASP A 34 8.28 -12.15 7.85
N LEU A 35 7.11 -11.80 7.30
CA LEU A 35 7.00 -11.03 6.05
C LEU A 35 7.11 -9.51 6.25
N VAL A 36 6.71 -8.99 7.41
CA VAL A 36 6.55 -7.55 7.62
C VAL A 36 7.87 -6.78 7.50
N VAL A 37 9.00 -7.39 7.88
CA VAL A 37 10.33 -6.77 7.80
C VAL A 37 10.74 -6.54 6.34
N ALA A 38 10.48 -7.51 5.46
CA ALA A 38 10.71 -7.37 4.03
C ALA A 38 9.83 -6.26 3.43
N GLY A 39 8.56 -6.17 3.86
CA GLY A 39 7.67 -5.08 3.47
C GLY A 39 8.21 -3.69 3.85
N CYS A 40 8.75 -3.55 5.07
CA CYS A 40 9.39 -2.32 5.52
C CYS A 40 10.59 -1.96 4.62
N ALA A 41 11.45 -2.93 4.28
CA ALA A 41 12.61 -2.70 3.42
C ALA A 41 12.23 -2.24 2.00
N ILE A 42 11.20 -2.86 1.41
CA ILE A 42 10.69 -2.47 0.09
C ILE A 42 10.13 -1.04 0.13
N LEU A 43 9.35 -0.69 1.17
CA LEU A 43 8.79 0.65 1.31
C LEU A 43 9.87 1.73 1.40
N ASP A 44 10.92 1.48 2.18
CA ASP A 44 12.06 2.40 2.29
C ASP A 44 12.83 2.53 0.98
N ALA A 45 13.03 1.42 0.26
CA ALA A 45 13.68 1.45 -1.06
C ALA A 45 12.85 2.27 -2.06
N ILE A 46 11.53 2.10 -2.07
CA ILE A 46 10.62 2.90 -2.92
C ILE A 46 10.72 4.39 -2.55
N HIS A 47 10.69 4.74 -1.27
CA HIS A 47 10.81 6.14 -0.85
C HIS A 47 12.17 6.74 -1.18
N SER A 48 13.25 5.97 -1.06
CA SER A 48 14.60 6.38 -1.46
C SER A 48 14.66 6.72 -2.96
N CYS A 49 14.02 5.91 -3.81
CA CYS A 49 13.94 6.16 -5.25
C CYS A 49 12.99 7.33 -5.61
N TRP A 50 11.88 7.47 -4.89
CA TRP A 50 10.85 8.49 -5.13
C TRP A 50 10.44 9.18 -3.83
N PRO A 51 11.21 10.19 -3.38
CA PRO A 51 10.94 10.85 -2.12
C PRO A 51 9.59 11.57 -2.13
N VAL A 52 8.78 11.30 -1.11
CA VAL A 52 7.50 11.98 -0.89
C VAL A 52 7.39 12.46 0.56
N ALA A 53 6.73 13.61 0.76
CA ALA A 53 6.51 14.17 2.09
C ALA A 53 5.48 13.35 2.91
N SER A 54 4.55 12.68 2.22
CA SER A 54 3.45 11.98 2.88
C SER A 54 2.83 10.92 1.98
N LEU A 55 2.35 9.83 2.57
CA LEU A 55 1.66 8.74 1.89
C LEU A 55 0.19 8.62 2.36
N ARG A 56 -0.61 7.89 1.58
CA ARG A 56 -1.99 7.52 1.93
C ARG A 56 -2.15 6.03 1.63
N VAL A 57 -2.79 5.31 2.53
CA VAL A 57 -3.25 3.94 2.27
C VAL A 57 -4.47 4.02 1.38
N ALA A 58 -4.46 3.27 0.29
CA ALA A 58 -5.63 3.09 -0.56
C ALA A 58 -6.37 1.82 -0.15
N ASP A 59 -7.70 1.88 -0.10
CA ASP A 59 -8.55 0.73 0.24
C ASP A 59 -8.82 -0.19 -0.98
N ARG A 60 -8.33 0.20 -2.16
CA ARG A 60 -8.57 -0.46 -3.44
C ARG A 60 -7.22 -0.85 -4.05
N GLY A 61 -7.10 -2.11 -4.46
CA GLY A 61 -5.89 -2.66 -5.04
C GLY A 61 -6.13 -3.31 -6.40
N VAL A 62 -5.23 -4.23 -6.77
CA VAL A 62 -5.24 -4.93 -8.06
C VAL A 62 -6.55 -5.69 -8.27
N ARG A 63 -7.08 -6.31 -7.22
CA ARG A 63 -8.35 -7.04 -7.27
C ARG A 63 -9.50 -6.15 -7.75
N GLU A 64 -9.61 -4.96 -7.18
CA GLU A 64 -10.67 -4.02 -7.55
C GLU A 64 -10.45 -3.45 -8.95
N GLY A 65 -9.19 -3.28 -9.37
CA GLY A 65 -8.86 -2.95 -10.76
C GLY A 65 -9.32 -4.01 -11.76
N ILE A 66 -9.05 -5.29 -11.47
CA ILE A 66 -9.50 -6.43 -12.31
C ILE A 66 -11.03 -6.50 -12.32
N LEU A 67 -11.67 -6.37 -11.16
CA LEU A 67 -13.13 -6.42 -11.06
C LEU A 67 -13.77 -5.31 -11.89
N ASN A 68 -13.27 -4.07 -11.80
CA ASN A 68 -13.76 -2.96 -12.62
C ASN A 68 -13.58 -3.24 -14.12
N ALA A 69 -12.44 -3.79 -14.53
CA ALA A 69 -12.20 -4.16 -15.92
C ALA A 69 -13.22 -5.22 -16.42
N LEU A 70 -13.51 -6.23 -15.61
CA LEU A 70 -14.51 -7.26 -15.94
C LEU A 70 -15.94 -6.72 -15.99
N MET A 71 -16.26 -5.70 -15.18
CA MET A 71 -17.55 -5.01 -15.21
C MET A 71 -17.69 -4.02 -16.40
N GLY A 72 -16.72 -3.99 -17.31
CA GLY A 72 -16.72 -3.04 -18.43
C GLY A 72 -16.46 -1.59 -18.00
N LEU A 73 -15.93 -1.37 -16.79
CA LEU A 73 -15.36 -0.12 -16.34
C LEU A 73 -13.86 -0.17 -16.65
N SER A 74 -13.53 -0.08 -17.93
CA SER A 74 -12.12 -0.09 -18.35
C SER A 74 -11.41 1.17 -17.86
N LEU A 75 -10.12 1.03 -17.54
CA LEU A 75 -9.26 2.17 -17.20
C LEU A 75 -9.25 3.21 -18.33
N HIS A 76 -9.44 2.77 -19.58
CA HIS A 76 -9.62 3.62 -20.76
C HIS A 76 -10.85 4.53 -20.64
N GLN A 77 -12.02 3.99 -20.25
CA GLN A 77 -13.24 4.79 -20.02
C GLN A 77 -13.11 5.73 -18.81
N ALA A 78 -12.43 5.29 -17.75
CA ALA A 78 -12.24 6.10 -16.55
C ALA A 78 -11.22 7.25 -16.75
N LEU A 79 -10.22 7.06 -17.61
CA LEU A 79 -9.17 8.07 -17.87
C LEU A 79 -9.50 9.03 -19.03
N LEU A 80 -10.28 8.61 -20.04
CA LEU A 80 -10.54 9.41 -21.24
C LEU A 80 -11.97 9.97 -21.32
N GLY A 81 -12.85 9.63 -20.39
CA GLY A 81 -14.25 10.03 -20.43
C GLY A 81 -14.99 9.36 -21.59
N THR A 82 -16.32 9.28 -21.48
CA THR A 82 -17.19 8.80 -22.54
C THR A 82 -17.15 9.76 -23.72
N VAL A 83 -16.30 9.48 -24.71
CA VAL A 83 -16.44 10.07 -26.05
C VAL A 83 -17.65 9.39 -26.68
N GLY A 84 -18.82 10.01 -26.59
CA GLY A 84 -19.99 9.64 -27.37
C GLY A 84 -21.23 9.33 -26.54
N GLU A 85 -21.93 10.38 -26.13
CA GLU A 85 -23.40 10.53 -26.25
C GLU A 85 -23.76 11.91 -25.69
N PHE A 86 -23.51 12.94 -26.51
CA PHE A 86 -24.29 14.17 -26.47
C PHE A 86 -24.93 14.27 -27.85
N ASP A 87 -26.24 14.02 -27.89
CA ASP A 87 -27.12 14.55 -28.94
C ASP A 87 -27.21 16.09 -28.75
#